data_AF-A0A3D3K644-F1
#
_entry.id   AF-A0A3D3K644-F1
#
_cell.length_a   1.000
_cell.length_b   1.000
_cell.length_c   1.000
_cell.angle_alpha   90.00
_cell.angle_beta   90.00
_cell.angle_gamma   90.00
#
_symmetry.space_group_name_H-M   'P 1'
#
loop_
_entity.id
_entity.type
_entity.pdbx_description
1 polymer ?
#
loop_
_entity_poly.entity_id
_entity_poly.type
_entity_poly.pdbx_seq_one_letter_code
_entity_poly.pdbx_strand_id
1 'polypeptide(L)' 'GNNAEIHWFSRNPQQAKHFILFAKYGNKWETEILNGDEHTKFLPLVKSGVHLTDLALKAVDRLGNVSDYVAVEIH' A
#
# COMPACT_ATOMS: atom_id res chain seq x y z
N GLY A 1 -19.11 4.83 -3.61
CA GLY A 1 -18.07 4.60 -4.62
C GLY A 1 -17.48 3.24 -4.34
N ASN A 2 -17.16 2.46 -5.38
CA ASN A 2 -16.61 1.12 -5.21
C ASN A 2 -15.12 1.26 -4.83
N ASN A 3 -14.81 1.16 -3.54
CA ASN A 3 -13.45 1.24 -3.02
C ASN A 3 -13.04 -0.14 -2.53
N ALA A 4 -11.78 -0.51 -2.75
CA ALA A 4 -11.12 -1.61 -2.09
C ALA A 4 -10.67 -1.15 -0.71
N GLU A 5 -11.00 -1.92 0.33
CA GLU A 5 -10.34 -1.79 1.62
C GLU A 5 -9.14 -2.74 1.63
N ILE A 6 -7.97 -2.18 1.90
CA ILE A 6 -6.74 -2.94 1.96
C ILE A 6 -6.19 -2.91 3.38
N HIS A 7 -5.82 -4.08 3.89
CA HIS A 7 -5.24 -4.24 5.21
C HIS A 7 -3.84 -4.83 5.12
N TRP A 8 -2.95 -4.38 5.99
CA TRP A 8 -1.62 -4.97 6.08
C TRP A 8 -1.15 -5.06 7.52
N PHE A 9 -0.49 -6.19 7.80
CA PHE A 9 0.14 -6.45 9.09
C PHE A 9 1.65 -6.26 8.95
N SER A 10 2.21 -5.34 9.74
CA SER A 10 3.65 -5.32 9.94
C SER A 10 4.02 -6.43 10.94
N ARG A 11 4.90 -7.36 10.54
CA ARG A 11 5.43 -8.39 11.46
C ARG A 11 6.17 -7.77 12.65
N ASN A 12 6.66 -6.54 12.50
CA ASN A 12 7.23 -5.73 13.57
C ASN A 12 6.67 -4.30 13.48
N PRO A 13 5.50 -4.01 14.08
CA PRO A 13 4.86 -2.70 14.02
C PRO A 13 5.76 -1.57 14.55
N GLN A 14 6.63 -1.88 15.53
CA GLN A 14 7.55 -0.89 16.11
C GLN A 14 8.73 -0.52 15.21
N GLN A 15 8.98 -1.26 14.13
CA GLN A 15 10.15 -1.05 13.25
C GLN A 15 9.84 -0.19 12.03
N ALA A 16 8.61 -0.19 11.51
CA ALA A 16 8.24 0.61 10.35
C ALA A 16 8.07 2.09 10.73
N LYS A 17 8.84 2.99 10.09
CA LYS A 17 8.68 4.44 10.19
C LYS A 17 7.56 4.92 9.27
N HIS A 18 7.51 4.38 8.06
CA HIS A 18 6.49 4.65 7.05
C HIS A 18 6.36 3.43 6.12
N PHE A 19 5.26 3.40 5.36
CA PHE A 19 5.10 2.46 4.26
C PHE A 19 5.09 3.21 2.94
N ILE A 20 5.50 2.52 1.88
CA ILE A 20 5.36 2.99 0.51
C ILE A 20 4.36 2.07 -0.18
N LEU A 21 3.20 2.62 -0.49
CA LEU A 21 2.13 1.96 -1.23
C LEU A 21 2.29 2.25 -2.71
N PHE A 22 2.27 1.19 -3.52
CA PHE A 22 2.25 1.25 -4.97
C PHE A 22 0.91 0.73 -5.47
N ALA A 23 0.18 1.56 -6.19
CA ALA A 23 -1.09 1.21 -6.80
C ALA A 23 -1.01 1.34 -8.32
N LYS A 24 -1.37 0.30 -9.04
CA LYS A 24 -1.34 0.31 -10.50
C LYS A 24 -2.75 0.43 -11.06
N TYR A 25 -2.98 1.48 -11.82
CA TYR A 25 -4.20 1.68 -12.59
C TYR A 25 -3.87 1.50 -14.06
N GLY A 26 -4.29 0.38 -14.65
CA GLY A 26 -3.93 -0.01 -16.01
C GLY A 26 -2.41 -0.17 -16.17
N ASN A 27 -1.76 0.74 -16.89
CA ASN A 27 -0.30 0.72 -17.11
C ASN A 27 0.48 1.77 -16.31
N LYS A 28 -0.19 2.50 -15.39
CA LYS A 28 0.45 3.56 -14.60
C LYS A 28 0.54 3.15 -13.14
N TRP A 29 1.73 3.30 -12.57
CA TRP A 29 1.96 3.18 -11.14
C TRP A 29 1.82 4.54 -10.48
N GLU A 30 1.11 4.55 -9.37
CA GLU A 30 1.04 5.65 -8.42
C GLU A 30 1.71 5.22 -7.11
N THR A 31 2.28 6.18 -6.38
CA THR A 31 3.00 5.92 -5.14
C THR A 31 2.51 6.86 -4.05
N GLU A 32 2.25 6.32 -2.87
CA GLU A 32 1.84 7.06 -1.68
C GLU A 32 2.70 6.64 -0.48
N ILE A 33 3.12 7.62 0.33
CA ILE A 33 3.82 7.37 1.60
C ILE A 33 2.76 7.39 2.71
N LEU A 34 2.66 6.27 3.42
CA LEU A 34 1.73 6.09 4.54
C LEU A 34 2.50 6.14 5.86
N ASN A 35 1.85 6.60 6.92
CA ASN A 35 2.48 6.61 8.24
C ASN A 35 2.71 5.19 8.77
N GLY A 36 3.71 5.01 9.64
CA GLY A 36 4.07 3.70 10.19
C GLY A 36 2.99 3.06 11.09
N ASP A 37 2.02 3.85 11.56
CA ASP A 37 0.86 3.44 12.34
C ASP A 37 -0.40 3.16 11.49
N GLU A 38 -0.34 3.41 10.17
CA GLU A 38 -1.40 3.04 9.25
C GLU A 38 -1.33 1.55 8.91
N HIS A 39 -2.47 0.88 9.03
CA HIS A 39 -2.64 -0.56 8.75
C HIS A 39 -3.84 -0.86 7.84
N THR A 40 -4.55 0.19 7.42
CA THR A 40 -5.67 0.11 6.48
C THR A 40 -5.67 1.32 5.55
N LYS A 41 -6.16 1.14 4.32
CA LYS A 41 -6.42 2.22 3.36
C LYS A 41 -7.60 1.85 2.49
N PHE A 42 -8.41 2.87 2.18
CA PHE A 42 -9.40 2.77 1.11
C PHE A 42 -8.80 3.27 -0.19
N LEU A 43 -8.82 2.44 -1.22
CA LEU A 43 -8.40 2.79 -2.56
C LEU A 43 -9.58 2.73 -3.52
N PRO A 44 -9.76 3.71 -4.42
CA PRO A 44 -10.80 3.61 -5.43
C PRO A 44 -10.50 2.43 -6.36
N LEU A 45 -11.47 1.53 -6.59
CA LEU A 45 -11.29 0.44 -7.55
C LEU A 45 -11.19 0.96 -8.99
N VAL A 46 -11.73 2.16 -9.23
CA VAL A 46 -11.67 2.85 -10.53
C VAL A 46 -11.26 4.29 -10.29
N LYS A 47 -10.17 4.71 -10.92
CA LYS A 47 -9.68 6.09 -10.91
C LYS A 47 -9.64 6.60 -12.35
N SER A 48 -10.36 7.69 -12.62
CA SER A 48 -10.45 8.29 -13.97
C SER A 48 -10.82 7.29 -15.08
N GLY A 49 -11.71 6.34 -14.78
CA GLY A 49 -12.13 5.29 -15.72
C GLY A 49 -11.17 4.11 -15.88
N VAL A 50 -10.04 4.10 -15.16
CA VAL A 50 -9.06 3.00 -15.18
C VAL A 50 -9.16 2.19 -13.90
N HIS A 51 -9.19 0.87 -14.04
CA HIS A 51 -9.31 -0.07 -12.92
C HIS A 51 -7.97 -0.24 -12.21
N LEU A 52 -8.03 -0.39 -10.88
CA LEU A 52 -6.92 -0.88 -10.08
C LEU A 52 -6.63 -2.34 -10.45
N THR A 53 -5.40 -2.64 -10.84
CA THR A 53 -5.01 -3.99 -11.29
C THR A 53 -3.99 -4.65 -10.36
N ASP A 54 -3.10 -3.87 -9.75
CA ASP A 54 -2.01 -4.39 -8.94
C ASP A 54 -1.76 -3.48 -7.72
N LEU A 55 -1.36 -4.11 -6.62
CA LEU A 55 -0.95 -3.45 -5.39
C LEU A 55 0.35 -4.05 -4.87
N ALA A 56 1.23 -3.20 -4.36
CA ALA A 56 2.41 -3.61 -3.63
C ALA A 56 2.67 -2.66 -2.46
N LEU A 57 3.16 -3.20 -1.36
CA LEU A 57 3.49 -2.43 -0.17
C LEU A 57 4.92 -2.74 0.29
N LYS A 58 5.66 -1.71 0.68
CA LYS A 58 6.98 -1.82 1.29
C LYS A 58 7.00 -1.11 2.64
N ALA A 59 7.53 -1.76 3.67
CA ALA A 59 7.85 -1.10 4.93
C ALA A 59 9.24 -0.48 4.86
N VAL A 60 9.38 0.72 5.41
CA VAL A 60 10.66 1.41 5.56
C VAL A 60 10.91 1.65 7.04
N ASP A 61 12.04 1.16 7.54
CA ASP A 61 12.39 1.33 8.95
C ASP A 61 12.97 2.72 9.27
N ARG A 62 13.31 2.95 10.54
CA ARG A 62 13.87 4.24 10.99
C ARG A 62 15.28 4.52 10.46
N LEU A 63 15.99 3.49 10.01
CA LEU A 63 17.34 3.56 9.44
C LEU A 63 17.31 3.64 7.90
N GLY A 64 16.12 3.53 7.30
CA GLY A 64 15.92 3.56 5.85
C GLY A 64 16.04 2.20 5.17
N ASN A 65 16.12 1.10 5.91
CA ASN A 65 16.09 -0.23 5.31
C ASN A 65 14.67 -0.55 4.82
N VAL A 66 14.61 -1.21 3.67
CA VAL A 66 13.35 -1.55 2.98
C VAL A 66 13.09 -3.03 3.13
N SER A 67 11.89 -3.41 3.58
CA SER A 67 11.49 -4.82 3.70
C SER A 67 11.26 -5.47 2.34
N ASP A 68 11.23 -6.81 2.32
CA ASP A 68 10.67 -7.57 1.20
C ASP A 68 9.21 -7.17 0.92
N TYR A 69 8.76 -7.43 -0.30
CA TYR A 69 7.40 -7.09 -0.76
C TYR A 69 6.35 -7.86 0.03
N VAL A 70 5.32 -7.15 0.49
CA VAL A 70 4.12 -7.75 1.06
C VAL A 70 3.01 -7.66 0.02
N ALA A 71 2.49 -8.83 -0.39
CA ALA A 71 1.26 -8.88 -1.17
C ALA A 71 0.09 -8.46 -0.28
N VAL A 72 -0.71 -7.52 -0.76
CA VAL A 72 -1.83 -6.95 -0.01
C VAL A 72 -3.12 -7.63 -0.48
N GLU A 73 -3.83 -8.23 0.46
CA GLU A 73 -5.14 -8.83 0.19
C GLU A 73 -6.19 -7.72 0.07
N ILE A 74 -7.01 -7.82 -0.98
CA ILE A 74 -8.12 -6.90 -1.25
C ILE A 74 -9.40 -7.59 -0.79
N HIS A 75 -10.13 -7.00 0.16
CA HIS A 75 -11.46 -7.47 0.60
C HIS A 75 -12.57 -6.59 0.01
#